data_AF-A0A377UZG2-F1
#
_entry.id   AF-A0A377UZG2-F1
#
_cell.length_a   1.000
_cell.length_b   1.000
_cell.length_c   1.000
_cell.angle_alpha   90.00
_cell.angle_beta   90.00
_cell.angle_gamma   90.00
#
_symmetry.space_group_name_H-M   'P 1'
#
loop_
_entity.id
_entity.type
_entity.pdbx_description
1 polymer ?
#
loop_
_entity_poly.entity_id
_entity_poly.type
_entity_poly.pdbx_seq_one_letter_code
_entity_poly.pdbx_strand_id
1 'polypeptide(L)' 'MIKSHGAANQRAFSVAIEQAVQAVQRQIPQRIAARLESLYPAGFELPESDSDVNARQQSGTNGHD' A
#
# COMPACT_ATOMS: atom_id res chain seq x y z
N MET A 1 -2.66 6.34 -1.68
CA MET A 1 -1.31 6.89 -1.54
C MET A 1 -0.42 6.26 -2.60
N ILE A 2 0.28 7.04 -3.43
CA ILE A 2 1.30 6.49 -4.34
C ILE A 2 2.60 6.41 -3.52
N LYS A 3 3.15 5.21 -3.36
CA LYS A 3 4.45 5.00 -2.68
C LYS A 3 5.52 4.81 -3.75
N SER A 4 6.41 5.78 -3.92
CA SER A 4 7.65 5.60 -4.69
C SER A 4 8.72 4.96 -3.81
N HIS A 5 9.40 3.93 -4.31
CA HIS A 5 10.61 3.41 -3.66
C HIS A 5 11.74 4.45 -3.80
N GLY A 6 12.67 4.56 -2.85
CA GLY A 6 13.74 5.57 -2.88
C GLY A 6 14.68 5.49 -4.10
N ALA A 7 14.63 4.39 -4.85
CA ALA A 7 15.34 4.17 -6.11
C ALA A 7 14.49 4.44 -7.38
N ALA A 8 13.28 5.00 -7.24
CA ALA A 8 12.41 5.31 -8.37
C ALA A 8 13.02 6.45 -9.21
N ASN A 9 13.54 6.10 -10.38
CA ASN A 9 14.02 7.09 -11.34
C ASN A 9 12.85 7.86 -12.00
N GLN A 10 13.17 8.94 -12.70
CA GLN A 10 12.18 9.84 -13.34
C GLN A 10 11.10 9.08 -14.12
N ARG A 11 11.45 7.99 -14.82
CA ARG A 11 10.48 7.19 -15.60
C ARG A 11 9.44 6.51 -14.70
N ALA A 12 9.86 5.95 -13.58
CA ALA A 12 8.94 5.33 -12.62
C ALA A 12 7.96 6.35 -12.04
N PHE A 13 8.42 7.58 -11.80
CA PHE A 13 7.57 8.66 -11.32
C PHE A 13 6.56 9.13 -12.38
N SER A 14 6.99 9.36 -13.62
CA SER A 14 6.10 9.72 -14.72
C SER A 14 5.00 8.68 -14.94
N VAL A 15 5.37 7.39 -14.95
CA VAL A 15 4.40 6.29 -15.09
C VAL A 15 3.40 6.27 -13.93
N ALA A 16 3.84 6.51 -12.70
CA ALA A 16 2.95 6.54 -11.54
C ALA A 16 1.92 7.68 -11.64
N ILE A 17 2.32 8.85 -12.14
CA ILE A 17 1.41 9.97 -12.39
C ILE A 17 0.40 9.61 -13.48
N GLU A 18 0.86 9.08 -14.62
CA GLU A 18 -0.03 8.67 -15.70
C GLU A 18 -1.06 7.64 -15.25
N GLN A 19 -0.63 6.67 -14.44
CA GLN A 19 -1.52 5.67 -13.85
C GLN A 19 -2.54 6.31 -12.91
N ALA A 20 -2.13 7.29 -12.10
CA ALA A 20 -3.04 8.01 -11.22
C ALA A 20 -4.11 8.78 -12.00
N VAL A 21 -3.70 9.47 -13.08
CA VAL A 21 -4.61 10.16 -13.98
C VAL A 21 -5.60 9.18 -14.60
N GLN A 22 -5.13 8.05 -15.13
CA GLN A 22 -6.01 7.03 -15.71
C GLN A 22 -6.97 6.45 -14.67
N ALA A 23 -6.53 6.23 -13.43
CA ALA A 23 -7.38 5.73 -12.35
C ALA A 23 -8.51 6.70 -11.99
N VAL A 24 -8.22 8.01 -11.96
CA VAL A 24 -9.22 9.05 -11.73
C VAL A 24 -10.17 9.16 -12.91
N GLN A 25 -9.65 9.17 -14.16
CA GLN A 25 -10.47 9.25 -15.37
C GLN A 25 -11.42 8.06 -15.51
N ARG A 26 -10.99 6.86 -15.12
CA ARG A 26 -11.84 5.65 -15.09
C ARG A 26 -12.74 5.56 -13.85
N GLN A 27 -12.73 6.59 -13.00
CA GLN A 27 -13.50 6.68 -11.76
C GLN A 27 -13.29 5.47 -10.85
N ILE A 28 -12.09 4.90 -10.85
CA ILE A 28 -11.76 3.72 -10.05
C ILE A 28 -11.98 3.96 -8.56
N PRO A 29 -11.58 5.11 -7.95
CA PRO A 29 -11.84 5.37 -6.54
C PRO A 29 -13.34 5.32 -6.19
N GLN A 30 -14.19 5.91 -7.02
CA GLN A 30 -15.65 5.94 -6.80
C GLN A 30 -16.26 4.55 -6.96
N ARG A 31 -15.80 3.79 -7.96
CA ARG A 31 -16.24 2.40 -8.17
C ARG A 31 -15.84 1.49 -7.01
N ILE A 32 -14.64 1.67 -6.46
CA ILE A 32 -14.20 0.96 -5.26
C ILE A 32 -15.09 1.33 -4.08
N ALA A 33 -15.32 2.62 -3.83
CA ALA A 33 -16.20 3.09 -2.76
C ALA A 33 -17.61 2.47 -2.85
N ALA A 34 -18.26 2.59 -4.01
CA ALA A 34 -19.59 2.01 -4.24
C ALA A 34 -19.61 0.49 -4.06
N ARG A 35 -18.54 -0.21 -4.48
CA ARG A 35 -18.45 -1.65 -4.30
C ARG A 35 -18.27 -2.02 -2.82
N LEU A 36 -17.48 -1.27 -2.07
CA LEU A 36 -17.31 -1.48 -0.64
C LEU A 36 -18.61 -1.23 0.13
N GLU A 37 -19.35 -0.17 -0.19
CA GLU A 37 -20.67 0.10 0.39
C GLU A 37 -21.66 -1.06 0.14
N SER A 38 -21.65 -1.62 -1.08
CA SER A 38 -22.51 -2.77 -1.43
C SER A 38 -22.11 -4.06 -0.71
N LEU A 39 -20.81 -4.29 -0.47
CA LEU A 39 -20.33 -5.52 0.18
C LEU A 39 -20.41 -5.43 1.71
N TYR A 40 -20.31 -4.23 2.26
CA TYR A 40 -20.27 -3.96 3.69
C TYR A 40 -21.25 -2.82 4.03
N PRO A 41 -22.57 -3.09 4.03
CA PRO A 41 -23.59 -2.05 4.25
C PRO A 41 -23.55 -1.43 5.66
N ALA A 42 -22.90 -2.09 6.61
CA ALA A 42 -22.68 -1.59 7.97
C ALA A 42 -21.33 -0.84 8.13
N GLY A 43 -20.55 -0.68 7.04
CA GLY A 43 -19.18 -0.16 7.07
C GLY A 43 -18.12 -1.28 7.04
N PHE A 44 -16.94 -0.94 6.54
CA PHE A 44 -15.77 -1.84 6.52
C PHE A 44 -14.97 -1.65 7.80
N GLU A 45 -15.09 -2.57 8.76
CA GLU A 45 -14.22 -2.61 9.93
C GLU A 45 -12.88 -3.25 9.53
N LEU A 46 -11.79 -2.48 9.58
CA LEU A 46 -10.46 -3.06 9.42
C LEU A 46 -10.19 -3.94 10.64
N PRO A 47 -9.85 -5.23 10.47
CA PRO A 47 -9.33 -6.00 11.59
C PRO A 47 -8.07 -5.31 12.08
N GLU A 48 -8.00 -5.03 13.38
CA GLU A 48 -6.83 -4.43 14.01
C GLU A 48 -5.60 -5.25 13.61
N SER A 49 -4.63 -4.58 12.97
CA SER A 49 -3.44 -5.24 12.48
C SER A 49 -2.56 -5.60 13.68
N ASP A 50 -2.69 -6.84 14.17
CA ASP A 50 -1.77 -7.39 15.16
C ASP A 50 -0.35 -7.25 14.62
N SER A 51 0.40 -6.37 15.28
CA SER A 51 1.70 -5.86 14.86
C SER A 51 2.83 -6.78 15.31
N ASP A 52 2.69 -8.10 15.19
CA ASP A 52 3.62 -9.06 15.82
C ASP A 52 4.46 -9.86 14.81
N VAL A 53 5.12 -9.21 13.85
CA VAL A 53 6.02 -9.89 12.90
C VAL A 53 7.45 -9.32 12.88
N ASN A 54 7.88 -8.54 13.88
CA ASN A 54 9.26 -8.05 13.90
C ASN A 54 9.98 -8.19 15.26
N ALA A 55 10.22 -9.44 15.70
CA ALA A 55 11.05 -9.72 16.88
C ALA A 55 12.03 -10.90 16.73
N ARG A 56 12.24 -11.48 15.53
CA ARG A 56 13.08 -12.68 15.38
C ARG A 56 14.26 -12.62 14.42
N GLN A 57 14.63 -11.46 13.90
CA GLN A 57 15.84 -11.34 13.08
C GLN A 57 16.70 -10.18 13.51
N GLN A 58 17.36 -10.31 14.67
CA GLN A 58 18.58 -9.58 15.05
C GLN A 58 19.05 -10.03 16.45
N SER A 59 19.70 -11.20 16.52
CA SER A 59 20.68 -11.47 17.58
C SER A 59 21.61 -12.59 17.15
N GLY A 60 22.88 -12.25 17.00
CA GLY A 60 23.97 -13.19 17.27
C GLY A 60 24.80 -13.70 16.10
N THR A 61 25.41 -12.82 15.30
CA THR A 61 26.74 -13.15 14.74
C THR A 61 27.64 -11.93 14.90
N ASN A 62 28.46 -11.93 15.95
CA ASN A 62 29.69 -11.13 16.07
C ASN A 62 30.53 -11.75 17.21
N GLY A 63 31.36 -12.73 16.85
CA GLY A 63 32.47 -13.20 17.66
C GLY A 63 33.76 -12.83 16.94
N HIS A 64 34.54 -11.96 17.56
CA HIS A 64 35.84 -11.44 17.13
C HIS A 64 36.85 -11.85 18.21
N ASP A 65 37.69 -12.84 17.90
CA ASP A 65 39.12 -13.05 18.22
C ASP A 65 39.47 -14.53 17.98
#